data_AF-A0A239HUP9-F1
#
_entry.id   AF-A0A239HUP9-F1
#
_cell.length_a   1.000
_cell.length_b   1.000
_cell.length_c   1.000
_cell.angle_alpha   90.00
_cell.angle_beta   90.00
_cell.angle_gamma   90.00
#
_symmetry.space_group_name_H-M   'P 1'
#
loop_
_entity.id
_entity.type
_entity.pdbx_description
1 polymer ?
#
loop_
_entity_poly.entity_id
_entity_poly.type
_entity_poly.pdbx_seq_one_letter_code
_entity_poly.pdbx_strand_id
1 'polypeptide(L)'
;MALGPLELMIMSFPAERLNDGVLTTLDRLTRAGEMRIVDVLVVRADSAGATRTVELCDLPGLPGSLAWARLATGLITATDIDEVARLVDRDTNALAVLLEHRWVNELAGRVAASHGTIVALTHIPGAPGRGRVLTTTS
;
A
#
# COMPACT_ATOMS: atom_id res chain seq x y z
N MET A 1 13.05 15.56 0.49
CA MET A 1 13.36 14.61 1.58
C MET A 1 13.43 13.23 0.96
N ALA A 2 14.44 12.41 1.28
CA ALA A 2 14.49 11.04 0.79
C ALA A 2 13.49 10.17 1.58
N LEU A 3 12.65 9.41 0.88
CA LEU A 3 11.78 8.41 1.51
C LEU A 3 12.66 7.26 2.02
N GLY A 4 12.29 6.70 3.18
CA GLY A 4 12.81 5.40 3.60
C GLY A 4 12.35 4.27 2.68
N PRO A 5 12.74 3.02 2.97
CA PRO A 5 12.27 1.87 2.22
C PRO A 5 10.75 1.81 2.17
N LEU A 6 10.23 1.51 0.98
CA LEU A 6 8.81 1.44 0.70
C LEU A 6 8.36 -0.01 0.56
N GLU A 7 7.16 -0.32 1.04
CA GLU A 7 6.48 -1.60 0.89
C GLU A 7 5.12 -1.38 0.22
N LEU A 8 4.88 -2.07 -0.89
CA LEU A 8 3.59 -2.08 -1.57
C LEU A 8 2.75 -3.27 -1.07
N MET A 9 1.65 -2.97 -0.39
CA MET A 9 0.68 -3.95 0.09
C MET A 9 -0.61 -3.87 -0.74
N ILE A 10 -0.99 -4.99 -1.36
CA ILE A 10 -2.24 -5.10 -2.12
C ILE A 10 -3.22 -5.97 -1.33
N MET A 11 -4.41 -5.44 -1.05
CA MET A 11 -5.48 -6.14 -0.36
C MET A 11 -6.70 -6.24 -1.28
N SER A 12 -7.19 -7.45 -1.56
CA SER A 12 -8.41 -7.67 -2.35
C SER A 12 -9.61 -7.96 -1.44
N PHE A 13 -10.75 -7.36 -1.77
CA PHE A 13 -12.02 -7.51 -1.10
C PHE A 13 -13.10 -7.80 -2.15
N PRO A 14 -14.09 -8.68 -1.87
CA PRO A 14 -15.29 -8.77 -2.69
C PRO A 14 -15.95 -7.39 -2.85
N ALA A 15 -16.57 -7.11 -4.00
CA ALA A 15 -17.32 -5.87 -4.19
C ALA A 15 -18.28 -5.63 -3.01
N GLU A 16 -18.42 -4.36 -2.60
CA GLU A 16 -19.22 -3.89 -1.44
C GLU A 16 -18.62 -4.11 -0.03
N ARG A 17 -17.42 -4.69 0.11
CA ARG A 17 -16.82 -5.01 1.42
C ARG A 17 -15.60 -4.19 1.86
N LEU A 18 -15.33 -3.05 1.24
CA LEU A 18 -14.37 -2.11 1.82
C LEU A 18 -14.99 -1.54 3.10
N ASN A 19 -14.68 -2.15 4.24
CA ASN A 19 -15.37 -1.87 5.50
C ASN A 19 -14.68 -0.73 6.26
N ASP A 20 -15.45 -0.04 7.11
CA ASP A 20 -14.97 1.07 7.94
C ASP A 20 -13.84 0.64 8.90
N GLY A 21 -13.77 -0.64 9.26
CA GLY A 21 -12.73 -1.18 10.14
C GLY A 21 -11.34 -1.18 9.52
N VAL A 22 -11.23 -1.55 8.24
CA VAL A 22 -9.98 -1.49 7.47
C VAL A 22 -9.54 -0.03 7.34
N LEU A 23 -10.46 0.86 6.98
CA LEU A 23 -10.20 2.28 6.80
C LEU A 23 -9.76 2.95 8.11
N THR A 24 -10.42 2.63 9.22
CA THR A 24 -10.03 3.09 10.57
C THR A 24 -8.64 2.60 10.96
N THR A 25 -8.29 1.37 10.57
CA THR A 25 -6.95 0.81 10.86
C THR A 25 -5.88 1.50 10.03
N LEU A 26 -6.15 1.75 8.75
CA LEU A 26 -5.26 2.52 7.88
C LEU A 26 -5.08 3.96 8.40
N ASP A 27 -6.15 4.61 8.87
CA ASP A 27 -6.05 5.95 9.47
C ASP A 27 -5.06 5.98 10.64
N ARG A 28 -5.09 4.95 11.49
CA ARG A 28 -4.13 4.82 12.60
C ARG A 28 -2.69 4.68 12.10
N LEU A 29 -2.48 3.93 11.02
CA LEU A 29 -1.16 3.78 10.40
C LEU A 29 -0.64 5.08 9.78
N THR A 30 -1.50 5.97 9.27
CA THR A 30 -1.06 7.30 8.82
C THR A 30 -0.42 8.12 9.95
N ARG A 31 -0.79 7.83 11.19
CA ARG A 31 -0.35 8.53 12.41
C ARG A 31 0.75 7.77 13.18
N ALA A 32 1.12 6.56 12.76
CA ALA A 32 2.11 5.76 13.46
C ALA A 32 3.54 6.32 13.26
N GLY A 33 4.36 6.28 14.32
CA GLY A 33 5.70 6.88 14.35
C GLY A 33 6.74 6.14 13.48
N GLU A 34 6.65 4.83 13.42
CA GLU A 34 7.68 3.99 12.81
C GLU A 34 7.36 3.58 11.36
N MET A 35 6.08 3.51 11.02
CA MET A 35 5.59 3.25 9.68
C MET A 35 4.53 4.29 9.33
N ARG A 36 4.51 4.78 8.10
CA ARG A 36 3.44 5.66 7.62
C ARG A 36 2.97 5.24 6.24
N ILE A 37 1.70 5.45 5.97
CA ILE A 37 1.19 5.40 4.60
C ILE A 37 1.72 6.63 3.86
N VAL A 38 2.20 6.46 2.63
CA VAL A 38 2.65 7.55 1.75
C VAL A 38 1.83 7.66 0.47
N ASP A 39 1.19 6.56 0.04
CA ASP A 39 0.27 6.54 -1.09
C ASP A 39 -0.80 5.45 -0.92
N VAL A 40 -2.00 5.72 -1.42
CA VAL A 40 -3.13 4.78 -1.38
C VAL A 40 -3.99 4.91 -2.63
N LEU A 41 -4.32 3.76 -3.21
CA LEU A 41 -5.09 3.69 -4.42
C LEU A 41 -6.10 2.54 -4.38
N VAL A 42 -7.30 2.78 -4.90
CA VAL A 42 -8.32 1.75 -5.06
C VAL A 42 -8.39 1.36 -6.53
N VAL A 43 -8.21 0.08 -6.81
CA VAL A 43 -8.37 -0.50 -8.15
C VAL A 43 -9.63 -1.34 -8.14
N ARG A 44 -10.63 -0.97 -8.95
CA ARG A 44 -11.86 -1.73 -9.12
C ARG A 44 -11.82 -2.47 -10.45
N ALA A 45 -11.94 -3.79 -10.40
CA ALA A 45 -12.17 -4.60 -11.58
C ALA A 45 -13.68 -4.77 -11.80
N ASP A 46 -14.17 -4.44 -12.99
CA ASP A 46 -15.55 -4.72 -13.37
C ASP A 46 -15.73 -6.16 -13.88
N SER A 47 -16.97 -6.54 -14.18
CA SER A 47 -17.31 -7.88 -14.68
C SER A 47 -16.69 -8.18 -16.06
N ALA A 48 -16.46 -7.15 -16.87
CA ALA A 48 -15.75 -7.27 -18.15
C ALA A 48 -14.23 -7.42 -17.96
N GLY A 49 -13.70 -7.15 -16.75
CA GLY A 49 -12.29 -7.20 -16.42
C GLY A 49 -11.56 -5.90 -16.75
N ALA A 50 -12.30 -4.82 -17.03
CA ALA A 50 -11.71 -3.50 -17.13
C ALA A 50 -11.45 -2.98 -15.71
N THR A 51 -10.26 -2.40 -15.51
CA THR A 51 -9.89 -1.80 -14.24
C THR A 51 -10.12 -0.30 -14.27
N ARG A 52 -10.64 0.22 -13.15
CA ARG A 52 -10.75 1.65 -12.90
C ARG A 52 -10.07 1.98 -11.60
N THR A 53 -9.27 3.03 -11.67
CA THR A 53 -8.58 3.59 -10.52
C THR A 53 -9.46 4.65 -9.88
N VAL A 54 -9.58 4.59 -8.56
CA VAL A 54 -10.29 5.58 -7.74
C VAL A 54 -9.38 5.99 -6.60
N GLU A 55 -9.22 7.29 -6.39
CA GLU A 55 -8.50 7.78 -5.21
C GLU A 55 -9.31 7.46 -3.95
N LEU A 56 -8.62 7.15 -2.85
CA LEU A 56 -9.33 6.78 -1.62
C LEU A 56 -10.21 7.94 -1.12
N CYS A 57 -9.80 9.20 -1.29
CA CYS A 57 -10.59 10.36 -0.89
C CYS A 57 -11.89 10.55 -1.68
N ASP A 58 -11.99 9.94 -2.87
CA ASP A 58 -13.17 10.02 -3.74
C ASP A 58 -14.19 8.93 -3.44
N LEU A 59 -13.88 7.99 -2.53
CA LEU A 59 -14.83 6.96 -2.15
C LEU A 59 -15.94 7.52 -1.24
N PRO A 60 -17.22 7.30 -1.57
CA PRO A 60 -18.34 7.76 -0.77
C PRO A 60 -18.39 7.03 0.58
N GLY A 61 -18.69 7.76 1.67
CA GLY A 61 -18.82 7.20 3.02
C GLY A 61 -17.53 7.26 3.86
N LEU A 62 -16.40 7.61 3.26
CA LEU A 62 -15.20 7.94 4.01
C LEU A 62 -15.33 9.34 4.63
N PRO A 63 -15.02 9.53 5.93
CA PRO A 63 -14.86 10.86 6.47
C PRO A 63 -13.73 11.49 5.66
N GLY A 64 -14.07 12.53 4.87
CA GLY A 64 -13.17 13.31 4.04
C GLY A 64 -12.07 13.92 4.90
N SER A 65 -11.08 13.10 5.23
CA SER A 65 -9.96 13.48 6.04
C SER A 65 -8.96 14.07 5.05
N LEU A 66 -8.64 15.34 5.26
CA LEU A 66 -7.59 16.07 4.54
C LEU A 66 -6.24 15.33 4.57
N ALA A 67 -6.08 14.32 5.44
CA ALA A 67 -4.93 13.44 5.49
C ALA A 67 -4.87 12.48 4.31
N TRP A 68 -6.00 11.97 3.81
CA TRP A 68 -6.03 11.06 2.65
C TRP A 68 -5.70 11.77 1.34
N ALA A 69 -6.21 12.98 1.14
CA ALA A 69 -5.88 13.78 -0.05
C ALA A 69 -4.38 14.13 -0.13
N ARG A 70 -3.68 14.19 1.01
CA ARG A 70 -2.22 14.39 1.07
C ARG A 70 -1.43 13.14 0.70
N LEU A 71 -2.07 11.97 0.67
CA LEU A 71 -1.44 10.70 0.32
C LEU A 71 -1.48 10.42 -1.17
N ALA A 72 -2.25 11.17 -1.98
CA ALA A 72 -2.20 11.11 -3.44
C ALA A 72 -0.89 11.71 -3.99
N THR A 73 0.22 11.05 -3.69
CA THR A 73 1.58 11.49 -4.04
C THR A 73 1.98 11.06 -5.45
N GLY A 74 1.22 10.14 -6.06
CA GLY A 74 1.49 9.62 -7.40
C GLY A 74 2.68 8.67 -7.44
N LEU A 75 3.02 8.06 -6.30
CA LEU A 75 4.10 7.08 -6.19
C LEU A 75 3.66 5.70 -6.68
N ILE A 76 2.36 5.38 -6.53
CA ILE A 76 1.77 4.22 -7.20
C ILE A 76 1.49 4.63 -8.66
N THR A 77 2.26 4.07 -9.58
CA THR A 77 2.22 4.43 -11.01
C THR A 77 1.17 3.64 -11.78
N ALA A 78 0.87 4.06 -13.01
CA ALA A 78 0.01 3.31 -13.93
C ALA A 78 0.51 1.88 -14.17
N THR A 79 1.83 1.67 -14.21
CA THR A 79 2.42 0.34 -14.36
C THR A 79 2.13 -0.55 -13.16
N ASP A 80 2.27 -0.01 -11.94
CA ASP A 80 1.95 -0.74 -10.71
C ASP A 80 0.47 -1.13 -10.67
N ILE A 81 -0.40 -0.24 -11.14
CA ILE A 81 -1.85 -0.48 -11.26
C ILE A 81 -2.13 -1.64 -12.22
N ASP A 82 -1.45 -1.68 -13.36
CA ASP A 82 -1.61 -2.77 -14.33
C ASP A 82 -1.12 -4.12 -13.78
N GLU A 83 -0.08 -4.12 -12.95
CA GLU A 83 0.37 -5.33 -12.24
C GLU A 83 -0.63 -5.75 -11.16
N VAL A 84 -1.14 -4.80 -10.37
CA VAL A 84 -2.19 -5.02 -9.38
C VAL A 84 -3.42 -5.62 -10.07
N ALA A 85 -3.86 -5.04 -11.19
CA ALA A 85 -5.02 -5.50 -11.97
C ALA A 85 -4.93 -6.98 -12.35
N ARG A 86 -3.73 -7.49 -12.64
CA ARG A 86 -3.50 -8.91 -12.98
C ARG A 86 -3.63 -9.85 -11.79
N LEU A 87 -3.51 -9.33 -10.57
CA LEU A 87 -3.62 -10.11 -9.33
C LEU A 87 -5.03 -10.12 -8.74
N VAL A 88 -5.91 -9.26 -9.23
CA VAL A 88 -7.22 -8.98 -8.68
C VAL A 88 -8.28 -9.76 -9.45
N ASP A 89 -9.08 -10.55 -8.73
CA ASP A 89 -10.15 -11.33 -9.33
C ASP A 89 -11.27 -10.42 -9.87
N ARG A 90 -12.05 -10.90 -10.84
CA ARG A 90 -13.21 -10.17 -11.36
C ARG A 90 -14.21 -9.85 -10.25
N ASP A 91 -14.91 -8.72 -10.37
CA ASP A 91 -15.90 -8.25 -9.40
C ASP A 91 -15.33 -8.06 -7.97
N THR A 92 -14.03 -7.76 -7.86
CA THR A 92 -13.38 -7.41 -6.59
C THR A 92 -12.82 -5.98 -6.61
N ASN A 93 -12.76 -5.39 -5.41
CA ASN A 93 -12.04 -4.15 -5.18
C ASN A 93 -10.68 -4.49 -4.57
N ALA A 94 -9.62 -3.90 -5.12
CA ALA A 94 -8.29 -3.97 -4.55
C ALA A 94 -7.87 -2.63 -3.97
N LEU A 95 -7.23 -2.68 -2.82
CA LEU A 95 -6.64 -1.54 -2.16
C LEU A 95 -5.13 -1.71 -2.19
N ALA A 96 -4.45 -0.86 -2.95
CA ALA A 96 -3.01 -0.76 -2.98
C ALA A 96 -2.58 0.32 -1.97
N VAL A 97 -1.71 -0.04 -1.04
CA VAL A 97 -1.19 0.84 0.02
C VAL A 97 0.32 0.82 -0.05
N LEU A 98 0.92 2.00 -0.17
CA LEU A 98 2.36 2.19 -0.12
C LEU A 98 2.75 2.66 1.29
N LEU A 99 3.55 1.85 1.98
CA LEU A 99 4.01 2.07 3.34
C LEU A 99 5.49 2.46 3.33
N GLU A 100 5.86 3.47 4.12
CA GLU A 100 7.26 3.82 4.38
C GLU A 100 7.70 3.31 5.75
N HIS A 101 8.79 2.55 5.78
CA HIS A 101 9.43 2.09 7.01
C HIS A 101 10.43 3.12 7.55
N ARG A 102 9.93 4.15 8.24
CA ARG A 102 10.75 5.24 8.81
C ARG A 102 11.78 4.75 9.82
N TRP A 103 11.44 3.70 10.58
CA TRP A 103 12.36 3.08 11.53
C TRP A 103 13.65 2.55 10.86
N VAL A 104 13.59 2.16 9.57
CA VAL A 104 14.79 1.67 8.85
C VAL A 104 15.80 2.79 8.65
N ASN A 105 15.35 4.03 8.44
CA ASN A 105 16.26 5.17 8.33
C ASN A 105 17.00 5.41 9.65
N GLU A 106 16.30 5.30 10.78
CA GLU A 106 16.94 5.40 12.10
C GLU A 106 17.93 4.26 12.34
N LEU A 107 17.52 3.01 12.04
CA LEU A 107 18.39 1.85 12.19
C LEU A 107 19.62 1.96 11.29
N ALA A 108 19.45 2.37 10.03
CA ALA A 108 20.54 2.55 9.08
C ALA A 108 21.60 3.52 9.62
N GLY A 109 21.17 4.63 10.25
CA GLY A 109 22.07 5.56 10.92
C GLY A 109 22.86 4.91 12.07
N ARG A 110 22.20 4.11 12.92
CA ARG A 110 22.85 3.41 14.04
C ARG A 110 23.80 2.29 13.60
N VAL A 111 23.43 1.56 12.54
CA VAL A 111 24.24 0.52 11.91
C VAL A 111 25.49 1.14 11.28
N ALA A 112 25.33 2.25 10.53
CA ALA A 112 26.45 2.98 9.94
C ALA A 112 27.41 3.54 11.01
N ALA A 113 26.89 4.05 12.13
CA ALA A 113 27.70 4.50 13.26
C ALA A 113 28.54 3.36 13.90
N SER A 114 28.12 2.11 13.72
CA SER A 114 28.86 0.91 14.14
C SER A 114 29.74 0.33 13.02
N HIS A 115 29.97 1.08 11.93
CA HIS A 115 30.65 0.62 10.71
C HIS A 115 29.99 -0.60 10.04
N GLY A 116 28.69 -0.82 10.30
CA GLY A 116 27.89 -1.86 9.66
C GLY A 116 27.16 -1.36 8.41
N THR A 117 26.51 -2.28 7.70
CA THR A 117 25.62 -1.96 6.57
C THR A 117 24.44 -2.92 6.56
N ILE A 118 23.24 -2.42 6.27
CA ILE A 118 22.07 -3.26 6.03
C ILE A 118 22.25 -3.91 4.66
N VAL A 119 22.42 -5.24 4.63
CA VAL A 119 22.75 -5.98 3.40
C VAL A 119 21.50 -6.32 2.58
N ALA A 120 20.37 -6.58 3.23
CA ALA A 120 19.11 -6.90 2.58
C ALA A 120 17.91 -6.48 3.43
N LEU A 121 16.84 -6.08 2.76
CA LEU A 121 15.52 -5.87 3.35
C LEU A 121 14.52 -6.56 2.41
N THR A 122 13.77 -7.52 2.93
CA THR A 122 12.81 -8.30 2.13
C THR A 122 11.56 -8.58 2.97
N HIS A 123 10.40 -8.62 2.31
CA HIS A 123 9.17 -9.04 2.94
C HIS A 123 9.04 -10.56 2.87
N ILE A 124 8.98 -11.19 4.03
CA ILE A 124 8.74 -12.63 4.16
C ILE A 124 7.27 -12.82 4.56
N PRO A 125 6.41 -13.38 3.68
CA PRO A 125 5.02 -13.64 4.01
C PRO A 125 4.89 -14.58 5.22
N GLY A 126 3.92 -14.31 6.09
CA GLY A 126 3.51 -15.26 7.14
C GLY A 126 2.93 -16.55 6.55
N ALA A 127 2.62 -17.53 7.43
CA ALA A 127 1.98 -18.80 7.09
C ALA A 127 0.83 -18.62 6.06
N PRO A 128 0.55 -19.61 5.18
CA PRO A 128 -0.18 -19.42 3.92
C PRO A 128 -1.62 -18.93 4.13
N GLY A 129 -1.77 -17.63 4.36
CA GLY A 129 -2.92 -16.87 3.92
C GLY A 129 -2.87 -16.81 2.39
N ARG A 130 -4.02 -16.53 1.77
CA ARG A 130 -4.20 -16.43 0.30
C ARG A 130 -3.43 -15.24 -0.32
N GLY A 131 -2.27 -14.88 0.20
CA GLY A 131 -1.40 -13.83 -0.32
C GLY A 131 -0.73 -14.32 -1.60
N ARG A 132 -0.87 -13.54 -2.67
CA ARG A 132 -0.16 -13.75 -3.93
C ARG A 132 1.15 -12.95 -3.84
N VAL A 133 2.25 -13.55 -4.31
CA VAL A 133 3.54 -12.84 -4.37
C VAL A 133 3.54 -11.95 -5.61
N LEU A 134 3.76 -10.66 -5.41
CA LEU A 134 4.14 -9.75 -6.50
C LEU A 134 5.53 -10.15 -6.97
N THR A 135 5.63 -10.69 -8.18
CA THR A 135 6.92 -10.82 -8.86
C THR A 135 7.21 -9.49 -9.51
N THR A 136 7.81 -8.55 -8.78
CA THR A 136 8.37 -7.36 -9.39
C THR A 136 9.41 -7.82 -10.42
N THR A 137 9.10 -7.62 -11.70
CA THR A 137 10.09 -7.83 -12.76
C THR A 137 10.90 -6.55 -12.85
N SER A 138 12.22 -6.71 -12.87
CA SER A 138 13.24 -5.66 -12.76
C SER A 138 13.08 -4.45 -13.67
#